data_AF-A0A229NVY7-F1
#
_entry.id   AF-A0A229NVY7-F1
#
_cell.length_a   1.000
_cell.length_b   1.000
_cell.length_c   1.000
_cell.angle_alpha   90.00
_cell.angle_beta   90.00
_cell.angle_gamma   90.00
#
_symmetry.space_group_name_H-M   'P 1'
#
loop_
_entity.id
_entity.type
_entity.pdbx_description
1 polymer ?
#
loop_
_entity_poly.entity_id
_entity_poly.type
_entity_poly.pdbx_seq_one_letter_code
_entity_poly.pdbx_strand_id
1 'polypeptide(L)' 'MMKSITFKDRSVPIFYPPGQEEAVRLLPDKLREYELDFDFRKRWKRITSVHISRDVAIFQYNDGTKLYLEVC' A
#
# COMPACT_ATOMS: atom_id res chain seq x y z
N MET A 1 -3.78 -5.92 12.86
CA MET A 1 -5.01 -6.32 12.17
C MET A 1 -4.72 -6.55 10.69
N MET A 2 -5.54 -7.34 10.00
CA MET A 2 -5.38 -7.65 8.57
C MET A 2 -6.58 -7.13 7.79
N LYS A 3 -6.33 -6.34 6.75
CA LYS A 3 -7.33 -5.85 5.78
C LYS A 3 -6.77 -6.08 4.38
N SER A 4 -7.59 -6.11 3.35
CA SER A 4 -7.11 -6.09 1.96
C SER A 4 -7.38 -4.73 1.32
N ILE A 5 -6.48 -4.30 0.44
CA ILE A 5 -6.69 -3.15 -0.44
C ILE A 5 -6.70 -3.60 -1.87
N THR A 6 -7.73 -3.19 -2.59
CA THR A 6 -7.86 -3.47 -4.02
C THR A 6 -7.48 -2.20 -4.77
N PHE A 7 -6.48 -2.32 -5.62
CA PHE A 7 -6.09 -1.27 -6.55
C PHE A 7 -6.10 -1.85 -7.96
N LYS A 8 -6.94 -1.27 -8.82
CA LYS A 8 -7.35 -1.86 -10.11
C LYS A 8 -7.85 -3.29 -9.90
N ASP A 9 -7.27 -4.26 -10.59
CA ASP A 9 -7.71 -5.66 -10.59
C ASP A 9 -7.00 -6.53 -9.52
N ARG A 10 -6.15 -5.94 -8.66
CA ARG A 10 -5.34 -6.70 -7.72
C ARG A 10 -5.61 -6.28 -6.28
N SER A 11 -5.95 -7.28 -5.46
CA SER A 11 -6.07 -7.13 -4.01
C SER A 11 -4.77 -7.55 -3.32
N VAL A 12 -4.30 -6.74 -2.38
CA VAL A 12 -3.07 -6.96 -1.62
C VAL A 12 -3.39 -6.89 -0.12
N PRO A 13 -2.87 -7.80 0.72
CA PRO A 13 -3.07 -7.73 2.16
C PRO A 13 -2.30 -6.54 2.77
N ILE A 14 -2.97 -5.83 3.67
CA ILE A 14 -2.44 -4.77 4.53
C ILE A 14 -2.37 -5.30 5.96
N PHE A 15 -1.21 -5.14 6.56
CA PHE A 15 -0.95 -5.36 7.98
C PHE A 15 -0.73 -4.01 8.67
N TYR A 16 -1.45 -3.75 9.76
CA TYR A 16 -1.32 -2.52 10.53
C TYR A 16 -1.49 -2.79 12.03
N PRO A 17 -0.76 -2.08 12.91
CA PRO A 17 -0.98 -2.13 14.35
C PRO A 17 -2.28 -1.38 14.73
N PRO A 18 -2.82 -1.62 15.93
CA PRO A 18 -3.96 -0.84 16.44
C PRO A 18 -3.65 0.66 16.49
N GLY A 19 -4.63 1.51 16.19
CA GLY A 19 -4.47 2.97 16.20
C GLY A 19 -3.96 3.57 14.89
N GLN A 20 -3.85 2.78 13.82
CA GLN A 20 -3.46 3.23 12.47
C GLN A 20 -4.57 3.02 11.43
N GLU A 21 -5.81 2.95 11.90
CA GLU A 21 -6.99 2.79 11.06
C GLU A 21 -7.19 3.98 10.11
N GLU A 22 -6.76 5.18 10.51
CA GLU A 22 -6.84 6.39 9.70
C GLU A 22 -5.89 6.34 8.49
N ALA A 23 -4.62 6.00 8.69
CA ALA A 23 -3.67 5.80 7.60
C ALA A 23 -4.16 4.71 6.62
N VAL A 24 -4.74 3.63 7.13
CA VAL A 24 -5.38 2.59 6.29
C VAL A 24 -6.58 3.13 5.51
N ARG A 25 -7.33 4.09 6.07
CA ARG A 25 -8.47 4.75 5.41
C ARG A 25 -8.02 5.71 4.31
N LEU A 26 -6.90 6.40 4.49
CA LEU A 26 -6.35 7.38 3.55
C LEU A 26 -5.54 6.74 2.40
N LEU A 27 -4.97 5.55 2.63
CA LEU A 27 -4.15 4.85 1.64
C LEU A 27 -4.83 4.68 0.26
N PRO A 28 -6.10 4.29 0.14
CA PRO A 28 -6.77 4.18 -1.17
C PRO A 28 -6.78 5.50 -1.96
N ASP A 29 -6.99 6.64 -1.29
CA ASP A 29 -6.99 7.94 -1.94
C ASP A 29 -5.59 8.33 -2.41
N LYS A 30 -4.57 8.06 -1.58
CA LYS A 30 -3.16 8.20 -2.00
C LYS A 30 -2.83 7.33 -3.20
N LEU A 31 -3.28 6.07 -3.23
CA LEU A 31 -3.05 5.18 -4.37
C LEU A 31 -3.71 5.70 -5.66
N ARG A 32 -4.87 6.37 -5.57
CA ARG A 32 -5.52 6.99 -6.74
C ARG A 32 -4.66 8.10 -7.36
N GLU A 33 -3.90 8.84 -6.56
CA GLU A 33 -2.95 9.85 -7.09
C GLU A 33 -1.92 9.21 -8.04
N TYR A 34 -1.54 7.95 -7.80
CA TYR A 34 -0.61 7.18 -8.63
C TYR A 34 -1.30 6.32 -9.70
N GLU A 35 -2.61 6.48 -9.94
CA GLU A 35 -3.34 5.69 -10.91
C GLU A 35 -2.83 5.90 -12.35
N LEU A 36 -2.32 7.09 -12.66
CA LEU A 36 -1.76 7.43 -13.97
C LEU A 36 -0.23 7.21 -14.04
N ASP A 37 0.41 6.83 -12.94
CA ASP A 37 1.84 6.53 -12.90
C ASP A 37 2.10 5.11 -13.42
N PHE A 38 2.69 5.02 -14.61
CA PHE A 38 3.00 3.75 -15.27
C PHE A 38 4.03 2.92 -14.50
N ASP A 39 5.02 3.55 -13.88
CA ASP A 39 6.05 2.84 -13.12
C ASP A 39 5.50 2.33 -11.80
N PHE A 40 4.66 3.11 -11.12
CA PHE A 40 3.94 2.65 -9.95
C PHE A 40 3.03 1.46 -10.29
N ARG A 41 2.29 1.50 -11.40
CA ARG A 41 1.45 0.37 -11.84
C ARG A 41 2.25 -0.90 -12.12
N LYS A 42 3.43 -0.79 -12.74
CA LYS A 42 4.33 -1.95 -12.94
C LYS A 42 4.82 -2.50 -11.61
N ARG A 43 5.19 -1.62 -10.69
CA ARG A 43 5.61 -1.99 -9.33
C ARG A 43 4.45 -2.66 -8.57
N TRP A 44 3.23 -2.14 -8.67
CA TRP A 44 2.04 -2.67 -7.98
C TRP A 44 1.81 -4.16 -8.26
N LYS A 45 2.06 -4.61 -9.49
CA LYS A 45 1.96 -6.02 -9.89
C LYS A 45 2.96 -6.94 -9.20
N ARG A 46 4.01 -6.40 -8.58
CA ARG A 46 5.08 -7.14 -7.90
C ARG A 46 4.99 -7.09 -6.37
N ILE A 47 4.11 -6.25 -5.83
CA ILE A 47 3.90 -6.10 -4.38
C ILE A 47 3.25 -7.38 -3.81
N THR A 48 3.68 -7.83 -2.64
CA THR A 48 3.14 -9.00 -1.95
C THR A 48 2.26 -8.63 -0.77
N SER A 49 2.67 -7.61 -0.02
CA SER A 49 1.97 -7.10 1.14
C SER A 49 2.24 -5.61 1.34
N VAL A 50 1.37 -4.98 2.12
CA VAL A 50 1.56 -3.61 2.60
C VAL A 50 1.60 -3.63 4.12
N HIS A 51 2.55 -2.94 4.71
CA HIS A 51 2.64 -2.73 6.15
C HIS A 51 2.47 -1.25 6.44
N ILE A 52 1.51 -0.89 7.26
CA ILE A 52 1.37 0.50 7.72
C ILE A 52 2.15 0.64 9.01
N SER A 53 2.99 1.69 9.07
CA SER A 53 3.69 2.09 10.28
C SER A 53 3.63 3.61 10.42
N ARG A 54 2.86 4.05 11.40
CA ARG A 54 2.47 5.45 11.63
C ARG A 54 1.77 5.97 10.37
N ASP A 55 2.36 6.96 9.72
CA ASP A 55 1.82 7.60 8.52
C ASP A 55 2.50 7.10 7.24
N VAL A 56 3.18 5.94 7.30
CA VAL A 56 3.92 5.39 6.15
C VAL A 56 3.37 4.02 5.77
N ALA A 57 2.99 3.87 4.51
CA ALA A 57 2.73 2.59 3.86
C ALA A 57 4.01 2.02 3.27
N ILE A 58 4.39 0.84 3.75
CA ILE A 58 5.57 0.08 3.33
C ILE A 58 5.09 -1.07 2.44
N PHE A 59 5.31 -0.95 1.14
CA PHE A 59 5.00 -2.02 0.19
C PHE A 59 6.18 -2.98 0.09
N GLN A 60 5.93 -4.25 0.39
CA GLN A 60 6.92 -5.32 0.28
C GLN A 60 6.83 -5.93 -1.12
N TYR A 61 7.97 -6.13 -1.77
CA TYR A 61 8.07 -6.85 -3.04
C TYR A 61 8.55 -8.29 -2.84
N ASN A 62 8.27 -9.14 -3.83
CA ASN A 62 8.75 -10.53 -3.89
C ASN A 62 10.29 -10.66 -3.85
N ASP A 63 11.02 -9.65 -4.35
CA ASP A 63 12.49 -9.65 -4.40
C ASP A 63 13.14 -9.12 -3.10
N GLY A 64 12.36 -8.89 -2.05
CA GLY A 64 12.82 -8.36 -0.77
C GLY A 64 12.93 -6.84 -0.70
N THR A 65 12.82 -6.14 -1.83
CA THR A 65 12.83 -4.67 -1.84
C THR A 65 11.57 -4.09 -1.17
N LYS A 66 11.62 -2.82 -0.79
CA LYS A 66 10.53 -2.09 -0.13
C LYS A 66 10.32 -0.73 -0.79
N LEU A 67 9.05 -0.34 -0.96
CA LEU A 67 8.67 1.01 -1.34
C LEU A 67 8.00 1.67 -0.14
N TYR A 68 8.39 2.89 0.16
CA TYR A 68 7.85 3.69 1.25
C TYR A 68 7.00 4.79 0.65
N LEU A 69 5.79 4.96 1.17
CA LEU A 69 4.85 5.99 0.75
C LEU A 69 4.25 6.65 1.97
N GLU A 70 4.29 7.97 2.04
CA GLU A 70 3.62 8.73 3.08
C GLU A 70 2.11 8.79 2.82
N VAL A 71 1.35 8.64 3.89
CA VAL A 71 -0.10 8.56 3.94
C VAL A 71 -0.59 9.60 4.97
N CYS A 72 -0.25 10.86 4.72
CA CYS A 72 -0.72 12.03 5.45
C CYS A 72 -1.84 12.75 4.67
#